data_AF-A0A6N7ACQ3-F1
#
_entry.id   AF-A0A6N7ACQ3-F1
#
_cell.length_a   1.000
_cell.length_b   1.000
_cell.length_c   1.000
_cell.angle_alpha   90.00
_cell.angle_beta   90.00
_cell.angle_gamma   90.00
#
_symmetry.space_group_name_H-M   'P 1'
#
loop_
_entity.id
_entity.type
_entity.pdbx_description
1 polymer ?
#
loop_
_entity_poly.entity_id
_entity_poly.type
_entity_poly.pdbx_seq_one_letter_code
_entity_poly.pdbx_strand_id
1 'polypeptide(L)' 'MLEDPFERVPPQGGQPVANIGTVSAAIGYDVRDLLMEGYTMPEIQRVVKGEITLAELRKAGPQSKK' A
#
# COMPACT_ATOMS: atom_id res chain seq x y z
N MET A 1 9.88 43.67 -10.51
CA MET A 1 9.64 42.24 -10.73
C MET A 1 10.24 41.52 -9.53
N LEU A 2 9.39 41.13 -8.60
CA LEU A 2 9.79 40.32 -7.44
C LEU A 2 9.30 38.92 -7.78
N GLU A 3 10.20 38.06 -8.22
CA GLU A 3 9.88 36.66 -8.50
C GLU A 3 10.11 35.87 -7.20
N ASP A 4 9.01 35.51 -6.54
CA ASP A 4 8.98 34.68 -5.34
C ASP A 4 9.71 33.34 -5.55
N PRO A 5 10.77 33.01 -4.78
CA PRO A 5 11.55 31.80 -4.97
C PRO A 5 10.93 30.53 -4.34
N PHE A 6 9.65 30.54 -3.97
CA PHE A 6 9.05 29.44 -3.18
C PHE A 6 8.03 28.56 -3.91
N GLU A 7 7.90 28.65 -5.23
CA GLU A 7 6.78 28.00 -5.93
C GLU A 7 7.18 26.95 -6.98
N ARG A 8 8.15 26.08 -6.69
CA ARG A 8 8.32 24.83 -7.45
C ARG A 8 8.78 23.69 -6.57
N VAL A 9 7.87 23.22 -5.71
CA VAL A 9 7.96 21.81 -5.29
C VAL A 9 7.56 20.99 -6.53
N PRO A 10 8.46 20.21 -7.15
CA PRO A 10 8.09 19.41 -8.31
C PRO A 10 6.99 18.42 -7.92
N PRO A 11 6.00 18.13 -8.80
CA PRO A 11 5.11 17.01 -8.58
C PRO A 11 6.01 15.78 -8.42
N GLN A 12 5.85 15.04 -7.31
CA GLN A 12 6.63 13.87 -6.96
C GLN A 12 6.45 12.78 -8.04
N GLY A 13 7.20 12.93 -9.14
CA GLY A 13 7.34 12.00 -10.24
C GLY A 13 8.30 10.91 -9.82
N GLY A 14 7.75 9.91 -9.14
CA GLY A 14 8.47 8.75 -8.67
C GLY A 14 7.94 8.31 -7.31
N GLN A 15 6.87 7.53 -7.29
CA GLN A 15 6.60 6.65 -6.15
C GLN A 15 7.10 5.23 -6.44
N PRO A 16 8.42 4.93 -6.40
CA PRO A 16 8.90 3.56 -6.37
C PRO A 16 9.24 3.17 -4.92
N VAL A 17 8.24 3.19 -4.06
CA VAL A 17 8.12 2.29 -2.91
C VAL A 17 6.69 2.43 -2.46
N ALA A 18 5.92 1.35 -2.58
CA ALA A 18 4.65 1.19 -1.90
C ALA A 18 4.91 1.25 -0.39
N ASN A 19 5.10 2.46 0.13
CA ASN A 19 5.17 2.77 1.54
C ASN A 19 3.90 2.24 2.18
N ILE A 20 4.04 1.57 3.32
CA ILE A 20 2.97 0.90 4.05
C ILE A 20 1.73 1.81 4.19
N GLY A 21 1.93 3.12 4.38
CA GLY A 21 0.84 4.11 4.41
C GLY A 21 0.03 4.21 3.11
N THR A 22 0.67 4.27 1.93
CA THR A 22 -0.02 4.32 0.64
C THR A 22 -0.75 3.02 0.34
N VAL A 23 -0.14 1.88 0.69
CA VAL A 23 -0.75 0.56 0.56
C VAL A 23 -1.98 0.46 1.47
N SER A 24 -1.86 0.93 2.71
CA SER A 24 -2.97 0.93 3.68
C SER A 24 -4.12 1.82 3.23
N ALA A 25 -3.82 2.98 2.66
CA ALA A 25 -4.83 3.88 2.08
C ALA A 25 -5.53 3.25 0.86
N ALA A 26 -4.79 2.50 0.03
CA ALA A 26 -5.35 1.86 -1.16
C ALA A 26 -6.33 0.74 -0.83
N ILE A 27 -6.07 -0.04 0.23
CA ILE A 27 -6.94 -1.16 0.65
C ILE A 27 -7.95 -0.76 1.74
N GLY A 28 -7.82 0.43 2.31
CA GLY A 28 -8.64 0.89 3.43
C GLY A 28 -8.42 0.11 4.73
N TYR A 29 -7.24 -0.47 4.93
CA TYR A 29 -6.88 -1.33 6.07
C TYR A 29 -5.39 -1.22 6.38
N ASP A 30 -4.99 -1.34 7.65
CA ASP A 30 -3.58 -1.26 8.02
C ASP A 30 -2.82 -2.49 7.54
N VAL A 31 -1.85 -2.27 6.66
CA VAL A 31 -0.98 -3.32 6.14
C VAL A 31 -0.13 -3.96 7.24
N ARG A 32 0.21 -3.22 8.29
CA ARG A 32 0.94 -3.77 9.45
C ARG A 32 0.11 -4.82 10.16
N ASP A 33 -1.19 -4.62 10.30
CA ASP A 33 -2.08 -5.61 10.89
C ASP A 33 -2.11 -6.89 10.05
N LEU A 34 -2.16 -6.76 8.72
CA LEU A 34 -2.08 -7.93 7.82
C LEU A 34 -0.73 -8.66 7.95
N LEU A 35 0.37 -7.94 8.05
CA LEU A 35 1.68 -8.54 8.28
C LEU A 35 1.75 -9.26 9.63
N MET A 36 1.14 -8.70 10.69
CA MET A 36 1.05 -9.33 12.01
C MET A 36 0.11 -10.55 12.02
N GLU A 37 -0.96 -10.53 11.22
CA GLU A 37 -1.85 -11.67 11.00
C GLU A 37 -1.18 -12.81 10.22
N GLY A 38 -0.01 -12.56 9.61
CA GLY A 38 0.79 -13.53 8.87
C GLY A 38 0.56 -13.52 7.36
N TYR A 39 -0.04 -12.48 6.81
CA TYR A 39 -0.08 -12.25 5.37
C TYR A 39 1.26 -11.70 4.89
N THR A 40 1.60 -12.02 3.65
CA THR A 40 2.84 -11.58 3.02
C THR A 40 2.62 -10.34 2.15
N MET A 41 3.66 -9.51 1.98
CA MET A 41 3.58 -8.34 1.10
C MET A 41 3.12 -8.65 -0.33
N PRO A 42 3.53 -9.77 -0.98
CA PRO A 42 3.00 -10.16 -2.28
C PRO A 42 1.48 -10.36 -2.27
N GLU A 43 0.91 -11.00 -1.25
CA GLU A 43 -0.54 -11.20 -1.14
C GLU A 43 -1.28 -9.87 -0.96
N ILE A 44 -0.75 -8.99 -0.11
CA ILE A 44 -1.30 -7.65 0.13
C ILE A 44 -1.24 -6.81 -1.15
N GLN A 45 -0.16 -6.92 -1.93
CA GLN A 45 -0.04 -6.25 -3.23
C GLN A 45 -1.09 -6.71 -4.24
N ARG A 46 -1.56 -7.95 -4.18
CA ARG A 46 -2.66 -8.42 -5.05
C ARG A 46 -3.96 -7.69 -4.74
N VAL A 47 -4.20 -7.37 -3.46
CA VAL A 47 -5.35 -6.54 -3.05
C VAL A 47 -5.19 -5.11 -3.56
N VAL A 48 -4.01 -4.52 -3.43
CA VAL A 48 -3.70 -3.15 -3.89
C VAL A 48 -3.83 -3.02 -5.40
N LYS A 49 -3.43 -4.05 -6.14
CA LYS A 49 -3.57 -4.13 -7.61
C LYS A 49 -5.02 -4.39 -8.05
N GLY A 50 -5.93 -4.70 -7.12
CA GLY A 50 -7.30 -5.08 -7.44
C GLY A 50 -7.43 -6.46 -8.07
N GLU A 51 -6.43 -7.34 -7.95
CA GLU A 51 -6.51 -8.72 -8.43
C GLU A 51 -7.48 -9.56 -7.58
N ILE A 52 -7.53 -9.29 -6.27
CA ILE A 52 -8.43 -9.91 -5.30
C ILE A 52 -8.93 -8.84 -4.32
N THR A 53 -10.05 -9.10 -3.67
CA THR A 53 -10.54 -8.24 -2.57
C THR A 53 -9.88 -8.58 -1.24
N LEU A 54 -9.90 -7.64 -0.28
CA LEU A 54 -9.45 -7.91 1.09
C LEU A 54 -10.24 -9.07 1.74
N ALA A 55 -11.53 -9.20 1.43
CA ALA A 55 -12.37 -10.29 1.92
C ALA A 55 -11.90 -11.65 1.37
N GLU A 56 -11.52 -11.72 0.09
CA GLU A 56 -10.95 -12.93 -0.51
C GLU A 56 -9.60 -13.28 0.07
N LEU A 57 -8.73 -12.29 0.30
CA LEU A 57 -7.46 -12.50 1.00
C LEU A 57 -7.69 -13.12 2.39
N ARG A 58 -8.62 -12.57 3.17
CA ARG A 58 -8.95 -13.09 4.50
C ARG A 58 -9.59 -14.48 4.47
N LYS A 59 -10.39 -14.78 3.44
CA LYS A 59 -11.01 -16.09 3.23
C LYS A 59 -9.97 -17.15 2.87
N ALA A 60 -8.96 -16.79 2.09
CA ALA A 60 -7.83 -17.68 1.81
C ALA A 60 -6.99 -17.94 3.08
N GLY A 61 -6.94 -16.96 3.98
CA GLY A 61 -6.16 -17.02 5.21
C GLY A 61 -4.67 -16.80 4.98
N PRO A 62 -3.90 -16.52 6.05
CA PRO A 62 -2.48 -16.23 5.93
C PRO A 62 -1.68 -17.47 5.51
N GLN A 63 -0.88 -17.34 4.44
CA GLN A 63 -0.03 -18.45 3.98
C GLN A 63 1.09 -18.83 4.95
N SER A 64 1.42 -17.99 5.93
CA SER A 64 2.41 -18.30 6.98
C SER A 64 1.97 -19.37 7.99
N LYS A 65 0.79 -19.99 7.85
CA LYS A 65 0.32 -21.11 8.70
C LYS A 65 0.63 -22.51 8.14
N LYS A 66 1.68 -22.69 7.34
CA LYS A 66 2.20 -24.02 7.00
C LYS A 66 3.40 -24.40 7.86
#